data_AF-A0A2V8JL33-F1
#
_entry.id   AF-A0A2V8JL33-F1
#
_cell.length_a   1.000
_cell.length_b   1.000
_cell.length_c   1.000
_cell.angle_alpha   90.00
_cell.angle_beta   90.00
_cell.angle_gamma   90.00
#
_symmetry.space_group_name_H-M   'P 1'
#
loop_
_entity.id
_entity.type
_entity.pdbx_description
1 polymer ?
#
loop_
_entity_poly.entity_id
_entity_poly.type
_entity_poly.pdbx_seq_one_letter_code
_entity_poly.pdbx_strand_id
1 'polypeptide(L)' 'MRTLAELFEEARQIENLIRSVEHSLADQHTSLGEAMRLCNWRKRLDAYLEGIRFALGDTKKSFAAIDSADA' A
#
# COMPACT_ATOMS: atom_id res chain seq x y z
N MET A 1 -13.58 -6.03 11.10
CA MET A 1 -12.38 -5.27 11.52
C MET A 1 -11.19 -6.04 10.98
N ARG A 2 -10.31 -5.42 10.19
CA ARG A 2 -9.09 -6.09 9.70
C ARG A 2 -8.06 -6.14 10.83
N THR A 3 -7.32 -7.23 10.93
CA THR A 3 -6.24 -7.39 11.91
C THR A 3 -4.98 -6.64 11.46
N LEU A 4 -4.07 -6.36 12.40
CA LEU A 4 -2.76 -5.77 12.08
C LEU A 4 -1.98 -6.61 11.05
N ALA A 5 -2.01 -7.94 11.21
CA ALA A 5 -1.32 -8.86 10.32
C ALA A 5 -1.88 -8.80 8.88
N GLU A 6 -3.20 -8.73 8.74
CA GLU A 6 -3.85 -8.56 7.42
C GLU A 6 -3.46 -7.25 6.76
N LEU A 7 -3.43 -6.14 7.51
CA LEU A 7 -3.02 -4.84 6.97
C LEU A 7 -1.54 -4.81 6.56
N PHE A 8 -0.66 -5.48 7.30
CA PHE A 8 0.76 -5.60 6.92
C PHE A 8 0.94 -6.44 5.66
N GLU A 9 0.24 -7.56 5.55
CA GLU A 9 0.30 -8.40 4.36
C GLU A 9 -0.27 -7.68 3.13
N GLU A 10 -1.38 -6.96 3.30
CA GLU A 10 -2.00 -6.15 2.26
C GLU A 10 -1.05 -5.04 1.79
N ALA A 11 -0.40 -4.31 2.71
CA ALA A 11 0.63 -3.32 2.36
C ALA A 11 1.77 -3.94 1.54
N ARG A 12 2.28 -5.10 1.95
CA ARG A 12 3.35 -5.82 1.25
C ARG A 12 2.95 -6.21 -0.17
N GLN A 13 1.71 -6.67 -0.36
CA GLN A 13 1.19 -7.03 -1.68
C GLN A 13 1.08 -5.80 -2.60
N ILE A 14 0.62 -4.67 -2.08
CA ILE A 14 0.53 -3.42 -2.84
C ILE A 14 1.92 -2.89 -3.22
N GLU A 15 2.89 -2.97 -2.31
CA GLU A 15 4.29 -2.61 -2.60
C GLU A 15 4.90 -3.51 -3.69
N ASN A 16 4.55 -4.80 -3.72
CA ASN A 16 4.95 -5.70 -4.81
C ASN A 16 4.33 -5.31 -6.15
N LEU A 17 3.05 -4.94 -6.17
CA LEU A 17 2.36 -4.49 -7.38
C LEU A 17 2.95 -3.18 -7.91
N ILE A 18 3.27 -2.23 -7.04
CA ILE A 18 3.94 -0.97 -7.43
C ILE A 18 5.26 -1.27 -8.11
N ARG A 19 6.09 -2.15 -7.52
CA ARG A 19 7.36 -2.58 -8.14
C ARG A 19 7.16 -3.25 -9.51
N SER A 20 6.13 -4.07 -9.65
CA SER A 20 5.80 -4.68 -10.95
C SER A 20 5.42 -3.63 -11.99
N VAL A 21 4.65 -2.61 -11.61
CA VAL A 21 4.28 -1.50 -12.50
C VAL A 21 5.51 -0.69 -12.89
N GLU A 22 6.41 -0.42 -11.96
CA GLU A 22 7.67 0.28 -12.22
C GLU A 22 8.57 -0.51 -13.19
N HIS A 23 8.61 -1.84 -13.05
CA HIS A 23 9.34 -2.70 -13.98
C HIS A 23 8.75 -2.64 -15.39
N SER A 24 7.43 -2.72 -15.55
CA SER A 24 6.77 -2.56 -16.85
C SER A 24 6.95 -1.17 -17.44
N LEU A 25 6.97 -0.11 -16.63
CA LEU A 25 7.27 1.24 -17.09
C LEU A 25 8.71 1.43 -17.57
N ALA A 26 9.64 0.64 -17.03
CA ALA A 26 11.04 0.63 -17.45
C ALA A 26 11.29 -0.21 -18.73
N ASP A 27 10.33 -1.02 -19.16
CA ASP A 27 10.42 -1.79 -20.40
C ASP A 27 10.29 -0.87 -21.63
N GLN A 28 11.29 -0.91 -22.50
CA GLN A 28 11.36 -0.16 -23.75
C GLN A 28 10.26 -0.52 -24.75
N HIS A 29 9.63 -1.69 -24.60
CA HIS A 29 8.53 -2.16 -25.44
C HIS A 29 7.15 -1.67 -24.98
N THR A 30 7.06 -1.03 -23.81
CA THR A 30 5.82 -0.48 -23.29
C THR A 30 5.34 0.69 -24.16
N SER A 31 4.18 0.52 -24.77
CA SER A 31 3.56 1.57 -25.59
C SER A 31 3.18 2.80 -24.75
N LEU A 32 3.15 3.99 -25.35
CA LEU A 32 2.77 5.23 -24.64
C LEU A 32 1.39 5.13 -23.95
N GLY A 33 0.41 4.54 -24.62
CA GLY A 33 -0.93 4.35 -24.05
C GLY A 33 -0.95 3.36 -22.88
N GLU A 34 -0.09 2.35 -22.89
CA GLU A 34 0.11 1.45 -21.77
C GLU A 34 0.85 2.13 -20.62
N ALA A 35 1.91 2.88 -20.90
CA ALA A 35 2.63 3.67 -19.91
C ALA A 35 1.71 4.67 -19.18
N MET A 36 0.82 5.35 -19.90
CA MET A 36 -0.19 6.23 -19.27
C MET A 36 -1.15 5.47 -18.35
N ARG A 37 -1.61 4.27 -18.76
CA ARG A 37 -2.46 3.42 -17.91
C ARG A 37 -1.72 2.95 -16.67
N LEU A 38 -0.48 2.49 -16.83
CA LEU A 38 0.39 2.05 -15.73
C LEU A 38 0.68 3.20 -14.75
N CYS A 39 0.94 4.42 -15.22
CA CYS A 39 1.09 5.60 -14.37
C CYS A 39 -0.18 5.91 -13.55
N ASN A 40 -1.37 5.79 -14.17
CA ASN A 40 -2.63 5.97 -13.45
C ASN A 40 -2.87 4.85 -12.43
N TRP A 41 -2.51 3.61 -12.76
CA TRP A 41 -2.56 2.48 -11.84
C TRP A 41 -1.62 2.68 -10.65
N ARG A 42 -0.38 3.11 -10.88
CA ARG A 42 0.61 3.44 -9.84
C ARG A 42 0.04 4.45 -8.84
N LYS A 43 -0.51 5.57 -9.32
CA LYS A 43 -1.13 6.59 -8.46
C LYS A 43 -2.24 6.03 -7.56
N ARG A 44 -3.06 5.10 -8.08
CA ARG A 44 -4.13 4.45 -7.30
C ARG A 44 -3.56 3.52 -6.24
N LEU A 45 -2.52 2.76 -6.58
CA LEU A 45 -1.83 1.87 -5.63
C LEU A 45 -1.14 2.68 -4.53
N ASP A 46 -0.50 3.80 -4.87
CA ASP A 46 0.13 4.70 -3.89
C ASP A 46 -0.91 5.24 -2.89
N ALA A 47 -2.03 5.76 -3.39
CA ALA A 47 -3.12 6.25 -2.53
C ALA A 47 -3.72 5.15 -1.65
N TYR A 48 -3.82 3.93 -2.17
CA TYR A 48 -4.30 2.79 -1.41
C TYR A 48 -3.33 2.38 -0.29
N LEU A 49 -2.03 2.35 -0.60
CA LEU A 49 -0.97 2.06 0.36
C LEU A 49 -0.92 3.12 1.47
N GLU A 50 -1.12 4.39 1.13
CA GLU A 50 -1.23 5.47 2.11
C GLU A 50 -2.40 5.25 3.07
N GLY A 51 -3.57 4.83 2.56
CA GLY A 51 -4.73 4.47 3.39
C GLY A 51 -4.46 3.30 4.34
N ILE A 52 -3.73 2.27 3.88
CA ILE A 52 -3.33 1.15 4.74
C ILE A 52 -2.34 1.62 5.82
N ARG A 53 -1.34 2.43 5.45
CA ARG A 53 -0.36 2.99 6.41
C ARG A 53 -1.02 3.85 7.47
N PHE A 54 -2.02 4.64 7.08
CA PHE A 54 -2.86 5.40 8.01
C PHE A 54 -3.58 4.47 8.99
N ALA A 55 -4.28 3.44 8.48
CA ALA A 55 -4.98 2.47 9.31
C ALA A 55 -4.04 1.69 10.26
N LEU A 56 -2.84 1.33 9.80
CA LEU A 56 -1.79 0.71 10.63
C LEU A 56 -1.33 1.65 11.74
N GLY A 57 -1.15 2.94 11.43
CA GLY A 57 -0.78 3.97 12.41
C GLY A 57 -1.82 4.14 13.50
N ASP A 58 -3.10 4.22 13.12
CA ASP A 58 -4.21 4.34 14.06
C ASP A 58 -4.38 3.07 14.89
N THR A 59 -4.27 1.89 14.28
CA THR A 59 -4.39 0.61 14.99
C THR A 59 -3.27 0.44 16.03
N LYS A 60 -2.04 0.87 15.73
CA LYS A 60 -0.94 0.88 16.72
C LYS A 60 -1.21 1.81 17.90
N LYS A 61 -1.75 3.00 17.65
CA LYS A 61 -2.10 3.96 18.71
C LYS A 61 -3.23 3.42 19.60
N SER A 62 -4.26 2.82 18.99
CA SER A 62 -5.36 2.20 19.74
C SER A 62 -4.88 1.06 20.64
N PHE A 63 -3.96 0.23 20.15
CA PHE A 63 -3.40 -0.86 20.95
C PHE A 63 -2.53 -0.34 22.12
N ALA A 64 -1.67 0.65 21.86
CA ALA A 64 -0.86 1.28 22.90
C ALA A 64 -1.70 1.99 24.00
N ALA A 65 -2.87 2.53 23.63
CA ALA A 65 -3.81 3.14 24.56
C ALA A 65 -4.51 2.11 25.46
N ILE A 66 -4.73 0.88 24.97
CA ILE A 66 -5.30 -0.22 25.76
C ILE A 66 -4.26 -0.71 26.79
N ASP A 67 -3.02 -0.95 26.35
CA ASP A 67 -1.94 -1.41 27.25
C ASP A 67 -1.58 -0.38 28.34
N SER A 68 -1.79 0.92 28.09
CA SER A 68 -1.54 1.98 29.09
C SER A 68 -2.71 2.22 30.05
N ALA A 69 -3.90 1.66 29.78
CA ALA A 69 -5.06 1.79 30.65
C ALA A 69 -5.16 0.68 31.72
N ASP A 70 -4.40 -0.40 31.53
CA ASP A 70 -4.29 -1.56 32.45
C ASP A 70 -3.03 -1.51 33.35
N ALA A 71 -2.25 -0.42 33.29
CA ALA A 71 -1.04 -0.18 34.09
C ALA A 71 -1.27 0.90 35.16
#